data_AF-A0A2U1JE96-F1
#
_entry.id   AF-A0A2U1JE96-F1
#
_cell.length_a   1.000
_cell.length_b   1.000
_cell.length_c   1.000
_cell.angle_alpha   90.00
_cell.angle_beta   90.00
_cell.angle_gamma   90.00
#
_symmetry.space_group_name_H-M   'P 1'
#
loop_
_entity.id
_entity.type
_entity.pdbx_description
1 polymer ?
#
loop_
_entity_poly.entity_id
_entity_poly.type
_entity_poly.pdbx_seq_one_letter_code
_entity_poly.pdbx_strand_id
1 'polypeptide(L)'
;MAFADYLNQKTETQNLPIPSEIDIELANDAKDFHSHSEAKIVADVHVRVTGIYQLDLKKRVNRIKYTGEQLEFMRRVWWAYYISVSSEIIFTSKYPSIDSRGIFVDLPINDYTWRYGNLISSYPNKHSTFQNSGN
;
A
#
# COMPACT_ATOMS: atom_id res chain seq x y z
N MET A 1 -40.72 10.73 41.73
CA MET A 1 -39.55 10.76 40.84
C MET A 1 -40.09 11.08 39.46
N ALA A 2 -40.15 12.37 39.16
CA ALA A 2 -41.07 12.94 38.17
C ALA A 2 -40.41 13.00 36.80
N PHE A 3 -41.21 12.95 35.73
CA PHE A 3 -40.79 12.99 34.32
C PHE A 3 -39.80 14.13 33.98
N ALA A 4 -39.79 15.19 34.78
CA ALA A 4 -38.83 16.29 34.72
C ALA A 4 -37.38 15.87 35.02
N ASP A 5 -37.16 14.92 35.94
CA ASP A 5 -35.83 14.40 36.29
C ASP A 5 -35.25 13.57 35.12
N TYR A 6 -36.12 12.84 34.40
CA TYR A 6 -35.75 12.06 33.22
C TYR A 6 -35.39 12.95 32.01
N LEU A 7 -36.11 14.07 31.84
CA LEU A 7 -35.79 15.04 30.81
C LEU A 7 -34.52 15.83 31.12
N ASN A 8 -34.25 16.15 32.40
CA ASN A 8 -32.99 16.76 32.82
C ASN A 8 -31.78 15.83 32.63
N GLN A 9 -31.93 14.52 32.89
CA GLN A 9 -30.89 13.54 32.55
C GLN A 9 -30.62 13.44 31.05
N LYS A 10 -31.66 13.66 30.22
CA LYS A 10 -31.56 13.60 28.76
C LYS A 10 -31.02 14.89 28.13
N THR A 11 -31.14 16.03 28.81
CA THR A 11 -30.54 17.30 28.36
C THR A 11 -29.10 17.46 28.81
N GLU A 12 -28.69 16.87 29.93
CA GLU A 12 -27.28 16.85 30.37
C GLU A 12 -26.39 15.94 29.51
N THR A 13 -26.97 14.95 28.81
CA THR A 13 -26.23 14.04 27.92
C THR A 13 -25.94 14.61 26.52
N GLN A 14 -26.37 15.84 26.20
CA GLN A 14 -26.12 16.50 24.91
C GLN A 14 -25.13 17.67 24.96
N ASN A 15 -24.51 17.95 26.11
CA ASN A 15 -23.43 18.93 26.22
C ASN A 15 -22.09 18.23 26.49
N LEU A 16 -21.66 17.37 25.57
CA LEU A 16 -20.26 17.01 25.51
C LEU A 16 -19.47 18.24 25.05
N PRO A 17 -18.37 18.62 25.72
CA PRO A 17 -17.54 19.72 25.26
C PRO A 17 -17.11 19.45 23.82
N ILE A 18 -17.31 20.44 22.93
CA ILE A 18 -16.82 20.37 21.56
C ILE A 18 -15.31 20.08 21.67
N PRO A 19 -14.82 18.93 21.18
CA PRO A 19 -13.42 18.57 21.34
C PRO A 19 -12.58 19.67 20.69
N SER A 20 -11.53 20.11 21.39
CA SER A 20 -10.65 21.12 20.82
C SER A 20 -10.03 20.57 19.54
N GLU A 21 -9.64 21.45 18.61
CA GLU A 21 -9.03 21.03 17.33
C GLU A 21 -7.84 20.08 17.54
N ILE A 22 -7.10 20.27 18.65
CA ILE A 22 -6.01 19.41 19.12
C ILE A 22 -6.50 18.02 19.54
N ASP A 23 -7.65 17.92 20.21
CA ASP A 23 -8.22 16.62 20.62
C ASP A 23 -8.72 15.83 19.40
N ILE A 24 -9.21 16.53 18.36
CA ILE A 24 -9.63 15.92 17.09
C ILE A 24 -8.41 15.42 16.32
N GLU A 25 -7.35 16.22 16.22
CA GLU A 25 -6.08 15.84 15.58
C GLU A 25 -5.46 14.63 16.28
N LEU A 26 -5.37 14.66 17.61
CA LEU A 26 -4.83 13.55 18.40
C LEU A 26 -5.68 12.26 18.27
N ALA A 27 -7.00 12.39 18.21
CA ALA A 27 -7.89 11.25 17.99
C ALA A 27 -7.77 10.67 16.57
N ASN A 28 -7.57 11.52 15.56
CA ASN A 28 -7.34 11.09 14.18
C ASN A 28 -5.98 10.40 14.06
N ASP A 29 -4.92 10.95 14.65
CA ASP A 29 -3.59 10.33 14.69
C ASP A 29 -3.61 8.97 15.38
N ALA A 30 -4.32 8.87 16.51
CA ALA A 30 -4.48 7.60 17.23
C ALA A 30 -5.27 6.56 16.40
N LYS A 31 -6.31 7.01 15.68
CA LYS A 31 -7.12 6.17 14.80
C LYS A 31 -6.32 5.70 13.58
N ASP A 32 -5.49 6.57 13.01
CA ASP A 32 -4.63 6.26 11.87
C ASP A 32 -3.52 5.28 12.26
N PHE A 33 -2.94 5.46 13.45
CA PHE A 33 -1.99 4.49 14.02
C PHE A 33 -2.64 3.12 14.25
N HIS A 34 -3.86 3.09 14.81
CA HIS A 34 -4.60 1.85 15.02
C HIS A 34 -4.91 1.14 13.69
N SER A 35 -5.42 1.89 12.72
CA SER A 35 -5.73 1.40 11.37
C SER A 35 -4.47 0.87 10.66
N HIS A 36 -3.34 1.54 10.81
CA HIS A 36 -2.06 1.08 10.29
C HIS A 36 -1.62 -0.26 10.91
N SER A 37 -1.81 -0.41 12.23
CA SER A 37 -1.46 -1.64 12.94
C SER A 37 -2.29 -2.84 12.46
N GLU A 38 -3.59 -2.65 12.21
CA GLU A 38 -4.47 -3.69 11.68
C GLU A 38 -4.11 -4.07 10.25
N ALA A 39 -3.90 -3.08 9.38
CA ALA A 39 -3.52 -3.30 7.99
C ALA A 39 -2.21 -4.12 7.88
N LYS A 40 -1.26 -3.84 8.77
CA LYS A 40 0.00 -4.59 8.85
C LYS A 40 -0.22 -6.04 9.25
N ILE A 41 -1.06 -6.32 10.25
CA ILE A 41 -1.39 -7.69 10.67
C ILE A 41 -2.01 -8.46 9.51
N VAL A 42 -2.98 -7.86 8.82
CA VAL A 42 -3.64 -8.46 7.65
C VAL A 42 -2.63 -8.76 6.55
N ALA A 43 -1.71 -7.82 6.27
CA ALA A 43 -0.66 -8.01 5.27
C ALA A 43 0.31 -9.15 5.64
N ASP A 44 0.77 -9.23 6.90
CA ASP A 44 1.67 -10.30 7.36
C ASP A 44 1.01 -11.68 7.24
N VAL A 45 -0.27 -11.78 7.65
CA VAL A 45 -1.06 -13.01 7.50
C VAL A 45 -1.20 -13.37 6.02
N HIS A 46 -1.57 -12.40 5.17
CA HIS A 46 -1.73 -12.63 3.74
C HIS A 46 -0.45 -13.16 3.08
N VAL A 47 0.69 -12.53 3.36
CA VAL A 47 2.00 -12.92 2.79
C VAL A 47 2.37 -14.34 3.18
N ARG A 48 2.14 -14.72 4.45
CA ARG A 48 2.46 -16.08 4.94
C ARG A 48 1.53 -17.13 4.36
N VAL A 49 0.23 -16.85 4.30
CA VAL A 49 -0.81 -17.78 3.80
C VAL A 49 -0.66 -18.01 2.30
N THR A 50 -0.48 -16.93 1.52
CA THR A 50 -0.32 -17.02 0.07
C THR A 50 1.06 -17.53 -0.33
N GLY A 51 2.07 -17.34 0.52
CA GLY A 51 3.45 -17.68 0.19
C GLY A 51 4.01 -16.81 -0.93
N ILE A 52 3.54 -15.57 -1.08
CA ILE A 52 3.95 -14.66 -2.16
C ILE A 52 5.46 -14.39 -2.17
N TYR A 53 6.15 -14.53 -1.04
CA TYR A 53 7.61 -14.47 -0.92
C TYR A 53 8.34 -15.63 -1.62
N GLN A 54 7.62 -16.61 -2.17
CA GLN A 54 8.17 -17.73 -2.95
C GLN A 54 7.53 -17.83 -4.33
N LEU A 55 7.01 -16.71 -4.85
CA LEU A 55 6.26 -16.65 -6.10
C LEU A 55 7.00 -17.29 -7.29
N ASP A 56 8.32 -17.10 -7.38
CA ASP A 56 9.16 -17.55 -8.49
C ASP A 56 9.82 -18.91 -8.22
N LEU A 57 9.47 -19.58 -7.11
CA LEU A 57 9.97 -20.91 -6.79
C LEU A 57 9.26 -21.98 -7.64
N LYS A 58 9.98 -22.51 -8.64
CA LYS A 58 9.51 -23.53 -9.61
C LYS A 58 8.84 -24.78 -9.00
N LYS A 59 9.18 -25.16 -7.76
CA LYS A 59 8.63 -26.33 -7.06
C LYS A 59 7.27 -26.11 -6.41
N ARG A 60 6.85 -24.85 -6.21
CA ARG A 60 5.56 -24.47 -5.61
C ARG A 60 4.49 -24.10 -6.64
N VAL A 61 4.74 -24.36 -7.93
CA VAL A 61 3.84 -24.09 -9.06
C VAL A 61 2.68 -25.09 -9.03
N ASN A 62 1.79 -24.93 -8.06
CA ASN A 62 0.48 -25.54 -8.04
C ASN A 62 -0.44 -24.56 -7.31
N ARG A 63 -1.19 -23.75 -8.08
CA ARG A 63 -2.65 -23.57 -7.92
C ARG A 63 -3.24 -22.44 -8.79
N ILE A 64 -2.46 -21.46 -9.25
CA ILE A 64 -3.00 -20.35 -10.06
C ILE A 64 -2.04 -20.03 -11.21
N LYS A 65 -2.50 -20.19 -12.46
CA LYS A 65 -1.77 -19.71 -13.65
C LYS A 65 -1.97 -18.21 -13.77
N TYR A 66 -1.03 -17.43 -13.25
CA TYR A 66 -1.00 -16.00 -13.47
C TYR A 66 -0.58 -15.68 -14.91
N THR A 67 -1.17 -14.64 -15.49
CA THR A 67 -0.61 -14.00 -16.68
C THR A 67 0.71 -13.30 -16.34
N GLY A 68 1.52 -12.96 -17.35
CA GLY A 68 2.77 -12.22 -17.11
C GLY A 68 2.55 -10.91 -16.33
N GLU A 69 1.51 -10.15 -16.68
CA GLU A 69 1.15 -8.91 -15.99
C GLU A 69 0.70 -9.14 -14.54
N GLN A 70 -0.08 -10.18 -14.28
CA GLN A 70 -0.51 -10.52 -12.92
C GLN A 70 0.67 -10.94 -12.06
N LEU A 71 1.60 -11.71 -12.62
CA LEU A 71 2.80 -12.15 -11.92
C LEU A 71 3.69 -10.94 -11.58
N GLU A 72 3.86 -10.03 -12.53
CA GLU A 72 4.54 -8.75 -12.36
C GLU A 72 3.89 -7.87 -11.28
N PHE A 73 2.55 -7.81 -11.25
CA PHE A 73 1.84 -7.12 -10.19
C PHE A 73 2.10 -7.75 -8.82
N MET A 74 2.06 -9.08 -8.72
CA MET A 74 2.32 -9.80 -7.46
C MET A 74 3.76 -9.61 -6.97
N ARG A 75 4.76 -9.58 -7.86
CA ARG A 75 6.15 -9.23 -7.51
C ARG A 75 6.22 -7.85 -6.87
N ARG A 76 5.56 -6.85 -7.45
CA ARG A 76 5.51 -5.48 -6.89
C ARG A 76 4.84 -5.43 -5.52
N VAL A 77 3.72 -6.13 -5.35
CA VAL A 77 3.03 -6.23 -4.06
C VAL A 77 3.96 -6.81 -2.99
N TRP A 78 4.66 -7.89 -3.32
CA TRP A 78 5.66 -8.48 -2.42
C TRP A 78 6.76 -7.49 -2.05
N TRP A 79 7.40 -6.86 -3.04
CA TRP A 79 8.51 -5.94 -2.78
C TRP A 79 8.08 -4.69 -2.01
N ALA A 80 6.88 -4.16 -2.26
CA ALA A 80 6.32 -3.06 -1.49
C ALA A 80 6.14 -3.43 0.00
N TYR A 81 5.56 -4.61 0.27
CA TYR A 81 5.45 -5.14 1.63
C TYR A 81 6.83 -5.35 2.26
N TYR A 82 7.77 -5.97 1.53
CA TYR A 82 9.10 -6.28 2.04
C TYR A 82 9.87 -5.02 2.41
N ILE A 83 9.82 -3.97 1.58
CA ILE A 83 10.45 -2.67 1.86
C ILE A 83 9.84 -2.05 3.12
N SER A 84 8.50 -2.03 3.22
CA SER A 84 7.80 -1.49 4.38
C SER A 84 8.23 -2.19 5.68
N VAL A 85 8.15 -3.52 5.72
CA VAL A 85 8.52 -4.31 6.92
C VAL A 85 10.02 -4.23 7.21
N SER A 86 10.87 -4.24 6.19
CA SER A 86 12.32 -4.09 6.36
C SER A 86 12.68 -2.74 6.94
N SER A 87 12.02 -1.66 6.51
CA SER A 87 12.23 -0.33 7.08
C SER A 87 11.92 -0.31 8.57
N GLU A 88 10.78 -0.90 8.97
CA GLU A 88 10.40 -0.99 10.38
C GLU A 88 11.41 -1.81 11.19
N ILE A 89 11.85 -2.96 10.67
CA ILE A 89 12.86 -3.81 11.33
C ILE A 89 14.15 -3.02 11.59
N ILE A 90 14.64 -2.28 10.60
CA ILE A 90 15.86 -1.48 10.71
C ILE A 90 15.71 -0.41 11.79
N PHE A 91 14.59 0.32 11.80
CA PHE A 91 14.41 1.45 12.73
C PHE A 91 13.94 1.03 14.14
N THR A 92 13.32 -0.13 14.29
CA THR A 92 12.78 -0.62 15.58
C THR A 92 13.56 -1.79 16.17
N SER A 93 14.61 -2.27 15.48
CA SER A 93 15.41 -3.44 15.88
C SER A 93 14.59 -4.70 16.16
N LYS A 94 13.47 -4.88 15.44
CA LYS A 94 12.61 -6.07 15.53
C LYS A 94 13.22 -7.24 14.74
N TYR A 95 12.77 -8.46 15.04
CA TYR A 95 13.18 -9.64 14.27
C TYR A 95 12.37 -9.76 12.97
N PRO A 96 13.00 -10.17 11.85
CA PRO A 96 12.29 -10.39 10.60
C PRO A 96 11.30 -11.56 10.71
N SER A 97 10.10 -11.34 10.19
CA SER A 97 9.04 -12.35 10.11
C SER A 97 9.32 -13.47 9.11
N ILE A 98 10.15 -13.17 8.09
CA ILE A 98 10.50 -14.03 6.96
C ILE A 98 12.02 -14.05 6.83
N ASP A 99 12.61 -15.25 6.78
CA ASP A 99 14.05 -15.38 6.54
C ASP A 99 14.38 -14.99 5.09
N SER A 100 15.34 -14.08 4.94
CA SER A 100 15.92 -13.66 3.65
C SER A 100 16.28 -14.84 2.73
N ARG A 101 16.76 -15.96 3.29
CA ARG A 101 17.15 -17.16 2.54
C ARG A 101 15.96 -17.92 1.95
N GLY A 102 14.76 -17.67 2.45
CA GLY A 102 13.51 -18.28 2.01
C GLY A 102 12.79 -17.48 0.92
N ILE A 103 13.33 -16.32 0.52
CA ILE A 103 12.74 -15.42 -0.47
C ILE A 103 13.13 -15.89 -1.88
N PHE A 104 12.12 -16.19 -2.70
CA PHE A 104 12.25 -16.56 -4.10
C PHE A 104 11.26 -15.73 -4.92
N VAL A 105 11.57 -14.44 -5.07
CA VAL A 105 10.82 -13.50 -5.91
C VAL A 105 11.83 -12.67 -6.69
N ASP A 106 11.69 -12.67 -8.01
CA ASP A 106 12.50 -11.84 -8.88
C ASP A 106 12.16 -10.36 -8.67
N LEU A 107 13.11 -9.48 -9.00
CA LEU A 107 12.84 -8.04 -9.03
C LEU A 107 11.81 -7.72 -10.11
N PRO A 108 10.89 -6.75 -9.87
CA PRO A 108 9.92 -6.35 -10.86
C PRO A 108 10.63 -5.72 -12.08
N ILE A 109 10.05 -5.90 -13.26
CA ILE A 109 10.61 -5.35 -14.51
C ILE A 109 9.69 -4.28 -15.08
N ASN A 110 10.24 -3.29 -15.80
CA ASN A 110 9.48 -2.25 -16.51
C ASN A 110 8.65 -1.31 -15.60
N ASP A 111 9.16 -0.96 -14.41
CA ASP A 111 8.47 -0.06 -13.48
C ASP A 111 8.19 1.34 -14.06
N TYR A 112 9.06 1.83 -14.95
CA TYR A 112 8.83 3.09 -15.65
C TYR A 112 7.57 3.02 -16.53
N THR A 113 7.46 1.97 -17.35
CA THR A 113 6.27 1.74 -18.20
C THR A 113 5.02 1.53 -17.37
N TRP A 114 5.12 0.83 -16.24
CA TRP A 114 3.99 0.59 -15.35
C TRP A 114 3.49 1.89 -14.69
N ARG A 115 4.41 2.74 -14.21
CA ARG A 115 4.09 3.99 -13.51
C ARG A 115 3.64 5.11 -14.45
N TYR A 116 4.21 5.18 -15.65
CA TYR A 116 4.02 6.27 -16.59
C TYR A 116 3.42 5.81 -17.92
N GLY A 117 2.81 4.62 -17.98
CA GLY A 117 2.03 4.09 -19.09
C GLY A 117 2.55 4.47 -20.47
N ASN A 118 3.73 3.97 -20.89
CA ASN A 118 4.32 4.19 -22.23
C ASN A 118 4.05 5.58 -22.85
N LEU A 119 4.11 6.65 -22.05
CA LEU A 119 3.80 8.03 -22.48
C LEU A 119 4.77 8.60 -23.53
N ILE A 120 5.72 7.80 -24.02
CA ILE A 120 6.73 8.19 -25.02
C ILE A 120 6.15 8.17 -26.45
N SER A 121 4.96 7.60 -26.70
CA SER A 121 4.36 7.58 -28.05
C SER A 121 3.29 8.65 -28.28
N SER A 122 3.60 9.94 -28.11
CA SER A 122 2.84 11.00 -28.78
C SER A 122 3.57 12.35 -28.74
N TYR A 123 4.77 12.40 -29.32
CA TYR A 123 5.20 13.65 -29.93
C TYR A 123 5.11 13.44 -31.44
N PRO A 124 4.12 14.05 -32.15
CA PRO A 124 4.15 14.05 -33.60
C PRO A 124 5.43 14.76 -34.01
N ASN A 125 6.34 13.97 -34.61
CA ASN A 125 7.62 14.42 -35.09
C ASN A 125 7.35 15.41 -36.23
N LYS A 126 7.21 16.72 -35.92
CA LYS A 126 7.25 17.79 -36.91
C LYS A 126 8.70 17.99 -37.32
N HIS A 127 9.28 16.98 -37.97
CA HIS A 127 10.42 17.21 -38.84
C HIS A 127 9.88 18.06 -40.01
N SER A 128 10.03 19.36 -39.83
CA SER A 128 9.86 20.36 -40.86
C SER A 128 10.88 20.05 -41.96
N THR A 129 10.39 19.56 -43.09
CA THR A 129 11.14 19.56 -44.35
C THR A 129 11.44 21.02 -44.70
N PHE A 130 12.65 21.48 -44.39
CA PHE A 130 13.23 22.63 -45.08
C PHE A 130 13.45 22.21 -46.53
N GLN A 131 12.48 22.51 -47.40
CA GLN A 131 12.73 22.53 -48.83
C GLN A 131 13.60 23.75 -49.12
N ASN A 132 14.88 23.52 -49.40
CA ASN A 132 15.71 24.49 -50.10
C ASN A 132 15.21 24.57 -51.54
N SER A 133 14.35 25.53 -51.83
CA SER A 133 14.17 26.08 -53.16
C SER A 133 14.99 27.37 -53.25
N GLY A 134 16.02 27.40 -54.08
CA GLY A 134 16.79 28.63 -54.29
C GLY A 134 18.10 28.46 -55.04
N ASN A 135 17.95 28.44 -56.38
CA ASN A 135 18.87 28.91 -57.43
C ASN A 135 20.22 28.22 -57.65
#